data_AF-A0A2I4E443-F1
#
_entry.id   AF-A0A2I4E443-F1
#
_cell.length_a   1.000
_cell.length_b   1.000
_cell.length_c   1.000
_cell.angle_alpha   90.00
_cell.angle_beta   90.00
_cell.angle_gamma   90.00
#
_symmetry.space_group_name_H-M   'P 1'
#
loop_
_entity.id
_entity.type
_entity.pdbx_description
1 polymer ?
#
loop_
_entity_poly.entity_id
_entity_poly.type
_entity_poly.pdbx_seq_one_letter_code
_entity_poly.pdbx_strand_id
1 'polypeptide(L)'
;MTSSARKAHARRARYEEVFSAQRPSSNNRDPSGEYLIMFSEEDGEGLSRPHDDALVVTSQISNYRTKRVLIDNGSSADILFWEAFIKMEITPDRLRPAPTPLKGSTGDTIQPIGVITLFVLVGTTPKTTSFMINFLVVKAPSSYNMILGRPSLNQMSAITSTYHLKVKFSTSSRLGEMLGEQQTARDCYTQDMKSKVVVIQTLEQGHREAATPPPWARTKPDQEVRDEETLR
;
A
#
# COMPACT_ATOMS: atom_id res chain seq x y z
N MET A 1 28.68 12.08 -49.74
CA MET A 1 27.89 12.27 -48.50
C MET A 1 27.50 13.73 -48.34
N THR A 2 26.21 14.01 -48.24
CA THR A 2 25.65 15.38 -48.16
C THR A 2 25.96 16.04 -46.80
N SER A 3 25.98 17.37 -46.76
CA SER A 3 26.18 18.17 -45.53
C SER A 3 25.20 17.78 -44.40
N SER A 4 23.98 17.37 -44.77
CA SER A 4 22.96 16.85 -43.86
C SER A 4 23.38 15.56 -43.14
N ALA A 5 23.97 14.61 -43.87
CA ALA A 5 24.43 13.34 -43.31
C ALA A 5 25.56 13.53 -42.28
N ARG A 6 26.47 14.49 -42.51
CA ARG A 6 27.53 14.83 -41.55
C ARG A 6 26.98 15.45 -40.27
N LYS A 7 25.97 16.32 -40.39
CA LYS A 7 25.28 16.91 -39.22
C LYS A 7 24.52 15.85 -38.42
N ALA A 8 23.83 14.92 -39.08
CA ALA A 8 23.14 13.83 -38.41
C ALA A 8 24.10 12.89 -37.67
N HIS A 9 25.24 12.55 -38.29
CA HIS A 9 26.30 11.75 -37.66
C HIS A 9 26.91 12.47 -36.45
N ALA A 10 27.22 13.76 -36.57
CA ALA A 10 27.73 14.56 -35.45
C ALA A 10 26.72 14.66 -34.30
N ARG A 11 25.42 14.76 -34.61
CA ARG A 11 24.36 14.83 -33.60
C ARG A 11 24.18 13.49 -32.88
N ARG A 12 24.29 12.37 -33.60
CA ARG A 12 24.25 11.01 -33.03
C ARG A 12 25.50 10.70 -32.20
N ALA A 13 26.67 11.05 -32.71
CA ALA A 13 27.93 10.92 -31.97
C ALA A 13 27.89 11.74 -30.67
N ARG A 14 27.37 12.98 -30.71
CA ARG A 14 27.20 13.81 -29.51
C ARG A 14 26.14 13.25 -28.55
N TYR A 15 25.09 12.60 -29.06
CA TYR A 15 24.09 11.93 -28.23
C TYR A 15 24.69 10.70 -27.53
N GLU A 16 25.47 9.88 -28.26
CA GLU A 16 26.18 8.72 -27.73
C GLU A 16 27.32 9.13 -26.78
N GLU A 17 27.99 10.26 -27.02
CA GLU A 17 29.02 10.84 -26.14
C GLU A 17 28.42 11.37 -24.83
N VAL A 18 27.27 12.04 -24.89
CA VAL A 18 26.52 12.47 -23.68
C VAL A 18 26.02 11.25 -22.87
N PHE A 19 25.59 10.17 -23.53
CA PHE A 19 25.15 8.94 -22.86
C PHE A 19 26.32 8.10 -22.31
N SER A 20 27.46 8.06 -23.02
CA SER A 20 28.66 7.34 -22.56
C SER A 20 29.43 8.08 -21.46
N ALA A 21 29.34 9.42 -21.43
CA ALA A 21 29.81 10.25 -20.31
C ALA A 21 28.97 10.08 -19.03
N GLN A 22 27.84 9.39 -19.09
CA GLN A 22 27.04 8.97 -17.93
C GLN A 22 27.32 7.53 -17.49
N ARG A 23 28.52 6.98 -17.77
CA ARG A 23 29.01 5.90 -16.92
C ARG A 23 29.11 6.45 -15.50
N PRO A 24 28.34 5.97 -14.52
CA PRO A 24 28.42 6.50 -13.17
C PRO A 24 29.85 6.29 -12.70
N SER A 25 30.53 7.41 -12.47
CA SER A 25 31.79 7.43 -11.75
C SER A 25 31.55 6.71 -10.41
N SER A 26 32.54 6.01 -9.90
CA SER A 26 32.44 5.13 -8.71
C SER A 26 31.95 5.80 -7.42
N ASN A 27 31.69 7.11 -7.44
CA ASN A 27 30.98 7.84 -6.39
C ASN A 27 29.61 8.31 -6.91
N ASN A 28 28.55 7.52 -6.64
CA ASN A 28 27.14 7.91 -6.78
C ASN A 28 26.71 8.94 -5.71
N ARG A 29 27.51 9.99 -5.50
CA ARG A 29 27.21 11.07 -4.57
C ARG A 29 26.98 12.37 -5.33
N ASP A 30 26.00 13.14 -4.90
CA ASP A 30 25.77 14.49 -5.40
C ASP A 30 26.83 15.47 -4.83
N PRO A 31 26.82 16.75 -5.25
CA PRO A 31 27.74 17.76 -4.73
C PRO A 31 27.65 18.02 -3.22
N SER A 32 26.53 17.65 -2.58
CA SER A 32 26.35 17.75 -1.12
C SER A 32 26.85 16.52 -0.36
N GLY A 33 27.24 15.46 -1.08
CA GLY A 33 27.72 14.20 -0.52
C GLY A 33 26.62 13.16 -0.29
N GLU A 34 25.38 13.45 -0.68
CA GLU A 34 24.24 12.55 -0.58
C GLU A 34 24.23 11.52 -1.72
N TYR A 35 23.74 10.32 -1.44
CA TYR A 35 23.65 9.27 -2.46
C TYR A 35 22.54 9.58 -3.48
N LEU A 36 22.90 9.60 -4.76
CA LEU A 36 21.91 9.74 -5.83
C LEU A 36 21.05 8.47 -5.92
N ILE A 37 19.73 8.65 -5.85
CA ILE A 37 18.76 7.57 -6.05
C ILE A 37 18.27 7.60 -7.49
N MET A 38 18.60 6.56 -8.25
CA MET A 38 18.18 6.37 -9.64
C MET A 38 17.47 5.03 -9.79
N PHE A 39 16.48 4.98 -10.68
CA PHE A 39 15.88 3.73 -11.13
C PHE A 39 16.21 3.47 -12.61
N SER A 40 16.52 2.23 -12.95
CA SER A 40 16.77 1.76 -14.32
C SER A 40 15.94 0.50 -14.61
N GLU A 41 15.90 0.06 -15.87
CA GLU A 41 15.20 -1.18 -16.25
C GLU A 41 15.72 -2.42 -15.48
N GLU A 42 17.00 -2.42 -15.09
CA GLU A 42 17.60 -3.47 -14.24
C GLU A 42 16.87 -3.61 -12.90
N ASP A 43 16.27 -2.54 -12.38
CA ASP A 43 15.54 -2.59 -11.11
C ASP A 43 14.25 -3.40 -11.19
N GLY A 44 13.73 -3.62 -12.40
CA GLY A 44 12.54 -4.43 -12.65
C GLY A 44 12.83 -5.83 -13.16
N GLU A 45 14.10 -6.26 -13.16
CA GLU A 45 14.47 -7.62 -13.57
C GLU A 45 13.79 -8.68 -12.69
N GLY A 46 13.29 -9.73 -13.34
CA GLY A 46 12.57 -10.82 -12.66
C GLY A 46 11.10 -10.55 -12.35
N LEU A 47 10.58 -9.33 -12.61
CA LEU A 47 9.16 -9.04 -12.47
C LEU A 47 8.35 -9.64 -13.63
N SER A 48 7.21 -10.25 -13.30
CA SER A 48 6.21 -10.60 -14.30
C SER A 48 5.51 -9.31 -14.77
N ARG A 49 5.58 -9.02 -16.07
CA ARG A 49 4.97 -7.84 -16.71
C ARG A 49 3.89 -8.25 -17.73
N PRO A 50 2.88 -7.40 -18.00
CA PRO A 50 2.55 -6.17 -17.27
C PRO A 50 2.03 -6.46 -15.86
N HIS A 51 2.08 -5.49 -14.97
CA HIS A 51 1.51 -5.61 -13.62
C HIS A 51 1.08 -4.27 -13.03
N ASP A 52 0.10 -4.33 -12.13
CA ASP A 52 -0.33 -3.24 -11.25
C ASP A 52 -0.22 -3.66 -9.77
N ASP A 53 0.66 -4.62 -9.49
CA ASP A 53 0.86 -5.18 -8.15
C ASP A 53 1.24 -4.09 -7.13
N ALA A 54 0.70 -4.18 -5.91
CA ALA A 54 1.06 -3.28 -4.82
C ALA A 54 2.51 -3.52 -4.37
N LEU A 55 3.17 -2.47 -3.89
CA LEU A 55 4.53 -2.58 -3.35
C LEU A 55 4.49 -3.18 -1.94
N VAL A 56 4.67 -4.49 -1.86
CA VAL A 56 4.64 -5.26 -0.61
C VAL A 56 6.01 -5.85 -0.34
N VAL A 57 6.52 -5.68 0.87
CA VAL A 57 7.86 -6.15 1.26
C VAL A 57 7.80 -7.02 2.52
N THR A 58 8.92 -7.64 2.83
CA THR A 58 9.18 -8.24 4.14
C THR A 58 10.23 -7.42 4.90
N SER A 59 9.97 -7.15 6.18
CA SER A 59 10.85 -6.36 7.05
C SER A 59 11.04 -7.07 8.40
N GLN A 60 12.16 -6.83 9.09
CA GLN A 60 12.37 -7.34 10.45
C GLN A 60 12.05 -6.26 11.48
N ILE A 61 11.25 -6.61 12.50
CA ILE A 61 10.77 -5.68 13.52
C ILE A 61 11.00 -6.32 14.88
N SER A 62 11.82 -5.71 15.74
CA SER A 62 12.12 -6.26 17.08
C SER A 62 12.43 -7.77 17.08
N ASN A 63 13.22 -8.23 16.10
CA ASN A 63 13.59 -9.65 15.84
C ASN A 63 12.51 -10.56 15.24
N TYR A 64 11.31 -10.03 14.96
CA TYR A 64 10.26 -10.74 14.25
C TYR A 64 10.30 -10.43 12.75
N ARG A 65 10.35 -11.47 11.91
CA ARG A 65 10.26 -11.32 10.45
C ARG A 65 8.81 -11.09 10.04
N THR A 66 8.50 -9.86 9.65
CA THR A 66 7.15 -9.42 9.28
C THR A 66 7.00 -9.42 7.77
N LYS A 67 6.21 -10.36 7.25
CA LYS A 67 5.78 -10.39 5.84
C LYS A 67 4.58 -9.47 5.62
N ARG A 68 4.19 -9.23 4.37
CA ARG A 68 2.99 -8.45 4.01
C ARG A 68 3.02 -7.04 4.58
N VAL A 69 4.16 -6.37 4.41
CA VAL A 69 4.32 -4.95 4.75
C VAL A 69 4.01 -4.14 3.49
N LEU A 70 2.91 -3.39 3.51
CA LEU A 70 2.54 -2.50 2.41
C LEU A 70 3.36 -1.21 2.50
N ILE A 71 3.95 -0.80 1.38
CA ILE A 71 4.55 0.52 1.21
C ILE A 71 3.51 1.45 0.59
N ASP A 72 3.05 2.44 1.34
CA ASP A 72 1.93 3.30 0.93
C ASP A 72 2.28 4.79 1.01
N ASN A 73 2.59 5.39 -0.13
CA ASN A 73 2.82 6.84 -0.24
C ASN A 73 1.56 7.67 0.08
N GLY A 74 0.36 7.09 0.00
CA GLY A 74 -0.90 7.75 0.31
C GLY A 74 -1.21 7.80 1.80
N SER A 75 -0.65 6.87 2.59
CA SER A 75 -0.91 6.81 4.02
C SER A 75 -0.23 7.96 4.78
N SER A 76 -0.99 8.63 5.65
CA SER A 76 -0.48 9.67 6.56
C SER A 76 0.13 9.11 7.85
N ALA A 77 0.02 7.80 8.08
CA ALA A 77 0.48 7.14 9.30
C ALA A 77 1.09 5.77 9.00
N ASP A 78 1.98 5.33 9.88
CA ASP A 78 2.42 3.95 9.91
C ASP A 78 1.45 3.13 10.76
N ILE A 79 1.02 1.99 10.24
CA ILE A 79 -0.04 1.18 10.85
C ILE A 79 0.49 -0.21 11.11
N LEU A 80 0.29 -0.70 12.34
CA LEU A 80 0.53 -2.10 12.70
C LEU A 80 -0.82 -2.74 13.02
N PHE A 81 -1.18 -3.79 12.30
CA PHE A 81 -2.45 -4.48 12.54
C PHE A 81 -2.36 -5.36 13.79
N TRP A 82 -3.43 -5.39 14.57
CA TRP A 82 -3.50 -6.06 15.87
C TRP A 82 -3.04 -7.53 15.81
N GLU A 83 -3.46 -8.27 14.79
CA GLU A 83 -3.06 -9.67 14.61
C GLU A 83 -1.55 -9.84 14.43
N ALA A 84 -0.88 -8.87 13.80
CA ALA A 84 0.57 -8.87 13.67
C ALA A 84 1.24 -8.49 15.00
N PHE A 85 0.69 -7.49 15.70
CA PHE A 85 1.17 -7.08 17.03
C PHE A 85 1.18 -8.25 18.03
N ILE A 86 0.10 -9.05 18.06
CA ILE A 86 0.02 -10.26 18.91
C ILE A 86 1.00 -11.34 18.46
N LYS A 87 1.17 -11.57 17.16
CA LYS A 87 2.14 -12.55 16.63
C LYS A 87 3.59 -12.18 16.90
N MET A 88 3.88 -10.89 17.12
CA MET A 88 5.19 -10.41 17.56
C MET A 88 5.40 -10.59 19.07
N GLU A 89 4.41 -11.11 19.80
CA GLU A 89 4.44 -11.31 21.25
C GLU A 89 4.72 -10.01 22.03
N ILE A 90 4.29 -8.87 21.47
CA ILE A 90 4.40 -7.57 22.14
C ILE A 90 3.21 -7.44 23.09
N THR A 91 3.51 -7.07 24.33
CA THR A 91 2.50 -6.94 25.37
C THR A 91 1.73 -5.61 25.26
N PRO A 92 0.39 -5.60 25.39
CA PRO A 92 -0.42 -4.38 25.19
C PRO A 92 -0.14 -3.22 26.16
N ASP A 93 0.44 -3.49 27.32
CA ASP A 93 0.87 -2.49 28.32
C ASP A 93 1.96 -1.53 27.79
N ARG A 94 2.66 -1.92 26.71
CA ARG A 94 3.63 -1.04 26.02
C ARG A 94 2.96 0.00 25.11
N LEU A 95 1.64 -0.09 24.90
CA LEU A 95 0.91 0.86 24.08
C LEU A 95 0.67 2.17 24.85
N ARG A 96 0.96 3.28 24.19
CA ARG A 96 0.60 4.62 24.67
C ARG A 96 -0.77 5.02 24.10
N PRO A 97 -1.55 5.87 24.80
CA PRO A 97 -2.81 6.39 24.26
C PRO A 97 -2.61 7.03 22.88
N ALA A 98 -3.49 6.72 21.94
CA ALA A 98 -3.49 7.34 20.62
C ALA A 98 -4.19 8.71 20.68
N PRO A 99 -3.62 9.75 20.05
CA PRO A 99 -4.13 11.11 20.18
C PRO A 99 -5.45 11.35 19.43
N THR A 100 -5.66 10.66 18.30
CA THR A 100 -6.83 10.87 17.43
C THR A 100 -7.22 9.60 16.68
N PRO A 101 -8.51 9.45 16.31
CA PRO A 101 -8.95 8.44 15.35
C PRO A 101 -8.28 8.60 13.98
N LEU A 102 -8.14 7.50 13.25
CA LEU A 102 -7.76 7.50 11.83
C LEU A 102 -9.00 7.64 10.96
N LYS A 103 -8.93 8.51 9.95
CA LYS A 103 -9.98 8.67 8.95
C LYS A 103 -9.52 8.10 7.61
N GLY A 104 -10.25 7.10 7.12
CA GLY A 104 -10.04 6.49 5.82
C GLY A 104 -10.53 7.38 4.67
N SER A 105 -10.05 7.07 3.46
CA SER A 105 -10.45 7.78 2.24
C SER A 105 -11.94 7.64 1.91
N THR A 106 -12.57 6.54 2.33
CA THR A 106 -14.01 6.27 2.21
C THR A 106 -14.85 7.00 3.27
N GLY A 107 -14.23 7.75 4.18
CA GLY A 107 -14.89 8.44 5.29
C GLY A 107 -14.98 7.61 6.57
N ASP A 108 -14.66 6.32 6.50
CA ASP A 108 -14.62 5.42 7.66
C ASP A 108 -13.65 5.95 8.72
N THR A 109 -14.02 5.79 9.99
CA THR A 109 -13.18 6.22 11.12
C THR A 109 -12.80 5.01 11.96
N ILE A 110 -11.50 4.80 12.17
CA ILE A 110 -10.95 3.70 12.96
C ILE A 110 -10.26 4.31 14.17
N GLN A 111 -10.67 3.91 15.37
CA GLN A 111 -9.98 4.26 16.60
C GLN A 111 -8.76 3.33 16.79
N PRO A 112 -7.52 3.84 16.81
CA PRO A 112 -6.37 3.03 17.16
C PRO A 112 -6.46 2.59 18.63
N ILE A 113 -6.00 1.37 18.92
CA ILE A 113 -5.85 0.86 20.27
C ILE A 113 -4.81 1.68 21.03
N GLY A 114 -3.72 2.03 20.34
CA GLY A 114 -2.65 2.85 20.90
C GLY A 114 -1.52 3.09 19.91
N VAL A 115 -0.46 3.71 20.42
CA VAL A 115 0.77 4.00 19.68
C VAL A 115 1.92 3.18 20.27
N ILE A 116 2.76 2.61 19.42
CA ILE A 116 4.01 1.96 19.83
C ILE A 116 5.17 2.43 18.97
N THR A 117 6.36 2.53 19.56
CA THR A 117 7.59 2.80 18.83
C THR A 117 8.40 1.50 18.73
N LEU A 118 8.72 1.08 17.51
CA LEU A 118 9.44 -0.17 17.23
C LEU A 118 10.67 0.07 16.35
N PHE A 119 11.70 -0.75 16.57
CA PHE A 119 12.86 -0.81 15.68
C PHE A 119 12.52 -1.65 14.45
N VAL A 120 12.59 -1.03 13.27
CA VAL A 120 12.36 -1.67 11.99
C VAL A 120 13.67 -1.71 11.20
N LEU A 121 14.16 -2.91 10.95
CA LEU A 121 15.30 -3.16 10.08
C LEU A 121 14.81 -3.29 8.64
N VAL A 122 15.24 -2.34 7.81
CA VAL A 122 14.92 -2.27 6.39
C VAL A 122 16.19 -2.49 5.56
N GLY A 123 16.01 -2.88 4.30
CA GLY A 123 17.10 -3.12 3.36
C GLY A 123 17.32 -4.61 3.06
N THR A 124 18.14 -4.87 2.05
CA THR A 124 18.63 -6.21 1.71
C THR A 124 20.05 -6.40 2.25
N THR A 125 20.34 -7.54 2.88
CA THR A 125 21.69 -7.85 3.38
C THR A 125 22.73 -7.77 2.25
N PRO A 126 23.89 -7.12 2.45
CA PRO A 126 24.40 -6.54 3.70
C PRO A 126 24.06 -5.05 3.91
N LYS A 127 23.19 -4.46 3.08
CA LYS A 127 22.82 -3.04 3.08
C LYS A 127 21.54 -2.80 3.89
N THR A 128 21.55 -3.23 5.15
CA THR A 128 20.43 -3.02 6.07
C THR A 128 20.67 -1.82 6.99
N THR A 129 19.59 -1.19 7.43
CA THR A 129 19.63 -0.10 8.42
C THR A 129 18.37 -0.14 9.28
N SER A 130 18.43 0.40 10.50
CA SER A 130 17.30 0.38 11.43
C SER A 130 16.74 1.78 11.66
N PHE A 131 15.41 1.85 11.72
CA PHE A 131 14.67 3.07 12.04
C PHE A 131 13.77 2.83 13.23
N MET A 132 13.65 3.85 14.09
CA MET A 132 12.62 3.90 15.13
C MET A 132 11.36 4.49 14.53
N ILE A 133 10.32 3.67 14.41
CA ILE A 133 9.07 4.01 13.73
C ILE A 133 7.92 3.98 14.74
N ASN A 134 7.08 5.02 14.70
CA ASN A 134 5.86 5.11 15.51
C ASN A 134 4.68 4.50 14.74
N PHE A 135 4.16 3.38 15.22
CA PHE A 135 2.99 2.72 14.66
C PHE A 135 1.73 3.06 15.45
N LEU A 136 0.65 3.34 14.72
CA LEU A 136 -0.70 3.23 15.26
C LEU A 136 -1.12 1.76 15.18
N VAL A 137 -1.47 1.19 16.34
CA VAL A 137 -1.94 -0.19 16.43
C VAL A 137 -3.46 -0.19 16.23
N VAL A 138 -3.93 -0.85 15.19
CA VAL A 138 -5.35 -0.87 14.82
C VAL A 138 -5.91 -2.28 14.81
N LYS A 139 -7.15 -2.43 15.28
CA LYS A 139 -7.90 -3.69 15.18
C LYS A 139 -8.92 -3.57 14.07
N ALA A 140 -8.48 -3.87 12.85
CA ALA A 140 -9.31 -3.88 11.66
C ALA A 140 -8.91 -5.08 10.77
N PRO A 141 -9.86 -5.67 10.00
CA PRO A 141 -9.53 -6.68 9.01
C PRO A 141 -8.56 -6.12 7.96
N SER A 142 -7.52 -6.88 7.65
CA SER A 142 -6.54 -6.51 6.61
C SER A 142 -5.76 -7.75 6.17
N SER A 143 -5.48 -7.86 4.88
CA SER A 143 -4.50 -8.82 4.36
C SER A 143 -3.06 -8.47 4.76
N TYR A 144 -2.78 -7.20 5.05
CA TYR A 144 -1.47 -6.71 5.43
C TYR A 144 -1.23 -6.82 6.94
N ASN A 145 0.01 -7.07 7.32
CA ASN A 145 0.42 -7.03 8.72
C ASN A 145 0.79 -5.62 9.16
N MET A 146 1.29 -4.81 8.22
CA MET A 146 1.80 -3.48 8.50
C MET A 146 1.69 -2.59 7.26
N ILE A 147 1.55 -1.29 7.47
CA ILE A 147 1.67 -0.25 6.45
C ILE A 147 2.81 0.69 6.88
N LEU A 148 3.77 0.89 5.99
CA LEU A 148 4.73 1.99 6.08
C LEU A 148 4.22 3.13 5.21
N GLY A 149 3.77 4.18 5.88
CA GLY A 149 3.24 5.39 5.28
C GLY A 149 4.30 6.47 5.10
N ARG A 150 3.84 7.68 4.77
CA ARG A 150 4.70 8.86 4.60
C ARG A 150 5.62 9.17 5.77
N PRO A 151 5.23 9.03 7.06
CA PRO A 151 6.13 9.38 8.16
C PRO A 151 7.42 8.55 8.13
N SER A 152 7.32 7.22 8.02
CA SER A 152 8.48 6.34 7.87
C SER A 152 9.22 6.57 6.56
N LEU A 153 8.50 6.68 5.43
CA LEU A 153 9.15 6.88 4.13
C LEU A 153 9.97 8.18 4.09
N ASN A 154 9.45 9.26 4.66
CA ASN A 154 10.17 10.54 4.76
C ASN A 154 11.35 10.45 5.73
N GLN A 155 11.19 9.76 6.88
CA GLN A 155 12.30 9.54 7.82
C GLN A 155 13.47 8.77 7.18
N MET A 156 13.18 7.88 6.24
CA MET A 156 14.18 7.12 5.49
C MET A 156 14.75 7.87 4.28
N SER A 157 14.20 9.03 3.92
CA SER A 157 14.42 9.65 2.60
C SER A 157 14.18 8.65 1.45
N ALA A 158 13.12 7.85 1.59
CA ALA A 158 12.80 6.76 0.68
C ALA A 158 12.10 7.26 -0.58
N ILE A 159 12.52 6.72 -1.73
CA ILE A 159 11.85 6.87 -3.02
C ILE A 159 11.31 5.49 -3.41
N THR A 160 10.02 5.47 -3.74
CA THR A 160 9.30 4.25 -4.08
C THR A 160 9.02 4.23 -5.59
N SER A 161 9.17 3.05 -6.20
CA SER A 161 8.87 2.82 -7.60
C SER A 161 7.89 1.65 -7.70
N THR A 162 6.64 1.96 -8.06
CA THR A 162 5.61 0.95 -8.31
C THR A 162 5.93 0.14 -9.56
N TYR A 163 6.44 0.79 -10.62
CA TYR A 163 6.83 0.13 -11.87
C TYR A 163 7.97 -0.90 -11.73
N HIS A 164 8.85 -0.70 -10.75
CA HIS A 164 9.98 -1.60 -10.45
C HIS A 164 9.74 -2.45 -9.19
N LEU A 165 8.57 -2.33 -8.54
CA LEU A 165 8.28 -2.86 -7.21
C LEU A 165 9.48 -2.75 -6.25
N LYS A 166 9.99 -1.54 -6.06
CA LYS A 166 11.22 -1.32 -5.29
C LYS A 166 11.18 -0.02 -4.50
N VAL A 167 11.77 -0.04 -3.31
CA VAL A 167 12.07 1.16 -2.51
C VAL A 167 13.57 1.34 -2.48
N LYS A 168 14.05 2.56 -2.72
CA LYS A 168 15.45 2.95 -2.52
C LYS A 168 15.51 4.07 -1.50
N PHE A 169 16.50 4.05 -0.63
CA PHE A 169 16.65 5.05 0.44
C PHE A 169 18.13 5.30 0.74
N SER A 170 18.47 6.52 1.13
CA SER A 170 19.83 6.86 1.53
C SER A 170 20.08 6.42 2.98
N THR A 171 21.26 5.87 3.25
CA THR A 171 21.80 5.74 4.61
C THR A 171 23.04 6.63 4.73
N SER A 172 23.51 6.88 5.96
CA SER A 172 24.72 7.67 6.22
C SER A 172 25.98 7.14 5.52
N SER A 173 25.98 5.87 5.11
CA SER A 173 27.16 5.22 4.53
C SER A 173 26.94 4.62 3.14
N ARG A 174 25.70 4.30 2.76
CA ARG A 174 25.36 3.56 1.51
C ARG A 174 23.93 3.82 1.04
N LEU A 175 23.64 3.49 -0.22
CA LEU A 175 22.28 3.35 -0.72
C LEU A 175 21.68 2.01 -0.27
N GLY A 176 20.52 2.04 0.39
CA GLY A 176 19.74 0.86 0.75
C GLY A 176 18.56 0.64 -0.20
N GLU A 177 18.08 -0.60 -0.29
CA GLU A 177 16.93 -0.95 -1.11
C GLU A 177 16.06 -2.03 -0.47
N MET A 178 14.74 -1.97 -0.72
CA MET A 178 13.80 -3.04 -0.42
C MET A 178 13.13 -3.50 -1.70
N LEU A 179 13.11 -4.82 -1.91
CA LEU A 179 12.51 -5.46 -3.07
C LEU A 179 11.06 -5.86 -2.76
N GLY A 180 10.15 -5.53 -3.67
CA GLY A 180 8.75 -5.92 -3.60
C GLY A 180 8.57 -7.40 -3.94
N GLU A 181 7.75 -8.07 -3.13
CA GLU A 181 7.42 -9.49 -3.24
C GLU A 181 6.13 -9.66 -4.05
N GLN A 182 6.27 -9.74 -5.38
CA GLN A 182 5.15 -9.73 -6.33
C GLN A 182 4.05 -10.75 -6.01
N GLN A 183 4.42 -12.01 -5.72
CA GLN A 183 3.43 -13.04 -5.38
C GLN A 183 2.70 -12.72 -4.08
N THR A 184 3.41 -12.20 -3.08
CA THR A 184 2.80 -11.82 -1.80
C THR A 184 1.80 -10.68 -1.99
N ALA A 185 2.09 -9.71 -2.86
CA ALA A 185 1.16 -8.65 -3.21
C ALA A 185 -0.15 -9.20 -3.81
N ARG A 186 -0.05 -10.14 -4.74
CA ARG A 186 -1.21 -10.79 -5.39
C ARG A 186 -2.04 -11.63 -4.40
N ASP A 187 -1.37 -12.33 -3.50
CA ASP A 187 -2.03 -13.10 -2.44
C ASP A 187 -2.82 -12.17 -1.51
N CYS A 188 -2.24 -11.04 -1.10
CA CYS A 188 -2.90 -10.03 -0.28
C CYS A 188 -4.14 -9.46 -0.99
N TYR A 189 -4.00 -9.07 -2.26
CA TYR A 189 -5.09 -8.57 -3.08
C TYR A 189 -6.26 -9.57 -3.16
N THR A 190 -5.95 -10.84 -3.42
CA THR A 190 -6.96 -11.91 -3.51
C THR A 190 -7.69 -12.12 -2.19
N GLN A 191 -6.99 -12.03 -1.05
CA GLN A 191 -7.57 -12.13 0.28
C GLN A 191 -8.52 -10.98 0.59
N ASP A 192 -8.13 -9.74 0.26
CA ASP A 192 -8.99 -8.57 0.47
C ASP A 192 -10.23 -8.60 -0.42
N MET A 193 -10.10 -9.05 -1.67
CA MET A 193 -11.25 -9.18 -2.58
C MET A 193 -12.24 -10.26 -2.12
N LYS A 194 -11.74 -11.43 -1.68
CA LYS A 194 -12.62 -12.48 -1.11
C LYS A 194 -13.38 -11.96 0.12
N SER A 195 -12.71 -11.21 0.99
CA SER A 195 -13.33 -10.64 2.18
C SER A 195 -14.43 -9.64 1.84
N LYS A 196 -14.24 -8.79 0.82
CA LYS A 196 -15.26 -7.85 0.34
C LYS A 196 -16.45 -8.54 -0.33
N VAL A 197 -16.21 -9.60 -1.11
CA VAL A 197 -17.29 -10.37 -1.77
C VAL A 197 -18.17 -11.08 -0.74
N VAL A 198 -17.58 -11.66 0.32
CA VAL A 198 -18.34 -12.30 1.40
C VAL A 198 -19.24 -11.28 2.11
N VAL A 199 -18.73 -10.08 2.41
CA VAL A 199 -19.54 -9.02 3.04
C VAL A 199 -20.71 -8.61 2.14
N ILE A 200 -20.50 -8.44 0.84
CA ILE A 200 -21.59 -8.09 -0.10
C ILE A 200 -22.65 -9.19 -0.15
N GLN A 201 -22.26 -10.47 -0.27
CA GLN A 201 -23.20 -11.59 -0.31
C GLN A 201 -24.04 -11.70 0.97
N THR A 202 -23.43 -11.50 2.14
CA THR A 202 -24.16 -11.53 3.42
C THR A 202 -25.15 -10.36 3.55
N LEU A 203 -24.79 -9.16 3.08
CA LEU A 203 -25.69 -8.01 3.05
C LEU A 203 -26.89 -8.23 2.09
N GLU A 204 -26.65 -8.86 0.94
CA GLU A 204 -27.69 -9.22 -0.03
C GLU A 204 -28.63 -10.31 0.51
N GLN A 205 -28.11 -11.32 1.23
CA GLN A 205 -28.92 -12.35 1.89
C GLN A 205 -29.76 -11.77 3.03
N GLY A 206 -29.20 -10.89 3.87
CA GLY A 206 -29.95 -10.21 4.93
C GLY A 206 -31.08 -9.31 4.41
N HIS A 207 -30.90 -8.68 3.24
CA HIS A 207 -31.98 -7.94 2.57
C HIS A 207 -33.06 -8.85 1.98
N ARG A 208 -32.70 -10.04 1.50
CA ARG A 208 -33.68 -11.02 0.98
C ARG A 208 -34.51 -11.68 2.07
N GLU A 209 -33.97 -11.88 3.26
CA GLU A 209 -34.69 -12.50 4.40
C GLU A 209 -35.66 -11.53 5.10
N ALA A 210 -35.52 -10.21 4.90
CA ALA A 210 -36.44 -9.20 5.44
C ALA A 210 -37.71 -8.95 4.60
N ALA A 211 -37.90 -9.68 3.49
CA ALA A 211 -39.00 -9.47 2.54
C ALA A 211 -40.29 -10.26 2.84
N THR A 212 -40.54 -10.63 4.10
CA THR A 212 -41.88 -11.06 4.52
C THR A 212 -42.75 -9.82 4.78
N PRO A 213 -43.77 -9.54 3.94
CA PRO A 213 -44.61 -8.38 4.16
C PRO A 213 -45.37 -8.50 5.48
N PRO A 214 -45.53 -7.40 6.24
CA PRO A 214 -46.16 -7.42 7.54
C PRO A 214 -47.64 -7.88 7.45
N PRO A 215 -48.20 -8.47 8.53
CA PRO A 215 -49.51 -9.15 8.49
C PRO A 215 -50.69 -8.28 8.04
N TRP A 216 -50.54 -6.95 8.10
CA TRP A 216 -51.58 -5.99 7.71
C TRP A 216 -51.70 -5.77 6.20
N ALA A 217 -50.70 -6.19 5.40
CA ALA A 217 -50.69 -6.02 3.94
C ALA A 217 -51.53 -7.07 3.17
N ARG A 218 -52.24 -7.97 3.87
CA ARG A 218 -53.18 -8.93 3.26
C ARG A 218 -54.60 -8.38 3.31
N THR A 219 -54.96 -7.49 2.39
CA THR A 219 -56.34 -7.04 2.23
C THR A 219 -57.22 -8.14 1.64
N LYS A 220 -58.37 -8.39 2.27
CA LYS A 220 -59.46 -9.23 1.73
C LYS A 220 -60.23 -8.46 0.64
N PRO A 221 -60.90 -9.14 -0.31
CA PRO A 221 -61.66 -8.46 -1.35
C PRO A 221 -63.01 -7.98 -0.81
N ASP A 222 -63.29 -6.69 -0.90
CA ASP A 222 -64.58 -6.10 -0.55
C ASP A 222 -65.58 -6.24 -1.71
N GLN A 223 -66.78 -6.71 -1.35
CA GLN A 223 -67.96 -6.77 -2.20
C GLN A 223 -68.50 -5.34 -2.42
N GLU A 224 -68.58 -4.93 -3.67
CA GLU A 224 -69.14 -3.64 -4.09
C GLU A 224 -70.68 -3.70 -4.01
N VAL A 225 -71.26 -2.94 -3.07
CA VAL A 225 -72.70 -2.70 -2.97
C VAL A 225 -73.06 -1.50 -3.84
N ARG A 226 -74.12 -1.73 -4.61
CA ARG A 226 -74.78 -0.93 -5.64
C ARG A 226 -75.55 0.27 -5.05
N ASP A 227 -75.70 1.30 -5.89
CA ASP A 227 -76.92 2.10 -6.17
C ASP A 227 -76.54 3.58 -6.37
N GLU A 228 -76.52 4.06 -7.63
CA GLU A 228 -77.60 4.77 -8.36
C GLU A 228 -77.76 6.24 -7.92
N GLU A 229 -77.50 7.19 -8.83
CA GLU A 229 -78.55 8.04 -9.40
C GLU A 229 -78.05 8.91 -10.57
N THR A 230 -78.65 8.65 -11.74
CA THR A 230 -79.35 9.58 -12.63
C THR A 230 -78.64 10.80 -13.23
N LEU A 231 -78.41 10.76 -14.56
CA LEU A 231 -78.91 11.78 -15.52
C LEU A 231 -78.66 11.37 -16.99
N ARG A 232 -79.70 10.81 -17.61
CA ARG A 232 -80.21 10.95 -18.99
C ARG A 232 -80.65 9.64 -19.63
#